data_AF-A0A962UTX7-F1
#
_entry.id   AF-A0A962UTX7-F1
#
_cell.length_a   1.000
_cell.length_b   1.000
_cell.length_c   1.000
_cell.angle_alpha   90.00
_cell.angle_beta   90.00
_cell.angle_gamma   90.00
#
_symmetry.space_group_name_H-M   'P 1'
#
loop_
_entity.id
_entity.type
_entity.pdbx_description
1 polymer ?
#
loop_
_entity_poly.entity_id
_entity_poly.type
_entity_poly.pdbx_seq_one_letter_code
_entity_poly.pdbx_strand_id
1 'polypeptide(L)'
;MINASYQMNTLVHNTQWVTGHFHLIFAGTTVIMYLATAYHMWPKLTGRRLASRGMAVLQLWTWTIGMLVLTMPWHVLGLLGQPRRISSTPYDSPLVEQWDPHELAMIVGGVILLFSALLFVLNLVLSHVSKKADSISDNDWAVAVYPPMSVPKPMNGYALWNGIVAVWMVVAYGIPIVQLLILDAPGSLPWGY
;
A
#
# COMPACT_ATOMS: atom_id res chain seq x y z
N MET A 1 -2.59 -14.77 -3.99
CA MET A 1 -1.73 -15.83 -4.58
C MET A 1 -1.48 -15.67 -6.07
N ILE A 2 -2.28 -14.90 -6.84
CA ILE A 2 -2.13 -14.76 -8.31
C ILE A 2 -0.72 -14.31 -8.73
N ASN A 3 -0.18 -13.22 -8.16
CA ASN A 3 1.13 -12.68 -8.54
C ASN A 3 2.31 -13.59 -8.16
N ALA A 4 2.15 -14.45 -7.15
CA ALA A 4 3.20 -15.35 -6.66
C ALA A 4 3.19 -16.70 -7.40
N SER A 5 2.11 -17.01 -8.13
CA SER A 5 2.00 -18.22 -8.94
C SER A 5 2.65 -17.98 -10.30
N TYR A 6 3.75 -18.66 -10.59
CA TYR A 6 4.57 -18.47 -11.79
C TYR A 6 3.74 -18.35 -13.09
N GLN A 7 2.90 -19.35 -13.37
CA GLN A 7 2.06 -19.37 -14.57
C GLN A 7 0.93 -18.35 -14.57
N MET A 8 0.39 -17.97 -13.41
CA MET A 8 -0.69 -16.98 -13.36
C MET A 8 -0.15 -15.56 -13.46
N ASN A 9 1.08 -15.32 -12.98
CA ASN A 9 1.72 -14.03 -13.08
C ASN A 9 1.89 -13.61 -14.55
N THR A 10 2.13 -14.52 -15.48
CA THR A 10 2.27 -14.18 -16.91
C THR A 10 1.01 -13.51 -17.49
N LEU A 11 -0.17 -13.78 -16.93
CA LEU A 11 -1.45 -13.19 -17.35
C LEU A 11 -1.63 -11.74 -16.88
N VAL A 12 -0.97 -11.35 -15.78
CA VAL A 12 -1.17 -10.06 -15.11
C VAL A 12 0.11 -9.23 -15.02
N HIS A 13 1.22 -9.79 -15.49
CA HIS A 13 2.51 -9.13 -15.42
C HIS A 13 2.48 -7.85 -16.26
N ASN A 14 2.94 -6.74 -15.68
CA ASN A 14 2.93 -5.42 -16.31
C ASN A 14 1.55 -4.88 -16.74
N THR A 15 0.45 -5.41 -16.20
CA THR A 15 -0.88 -4.81 -16.36
C THR A 15 -1.26 -3.97 -15.15
N GLN A 16 -2.38 -3.23 -15.24
CA GLN A 16 -2.95 -2.46 -14.14
C GLN A 16 -3.29 -3.30 -12.90
N TRP A 17 -3.39 -4.62 -13.06
CA TRP A 17 -3.59 -5.56 -11.96
C TRP A 17 -2.54 -5.36 -10.85
N VAL A 18 -1.27 -5.20 -11.23
CA VAL A 18 -0.18 -5.03 -10.26
C VAL A 18 -0.31 -3.68 -9.52
N THR A 19 -0.77 -2.64 -10.22
CA THR A 19 -1.06 -1.33 -9.63
C THR A 19 -2.20 -1.47 -8.59
N GLY A 20 -3.30 -2.13 -8.97
CA GLY A 20 -4.41 -2.46 -8.08
C GLY A 20 -3.98 -3.20 -6.82
N HIS A 21 -3.24 -4.29 -7.00
CA HIS A 21 -2.78 -5.14 -5.91
C HIS A 21 -1.93 -4.37 -4.89
N PHE A 22 -0.93 -3.62 -5.36
CA PHE A 22 -0.03 -2.89 -4.47
C PHE A 22 -0.76 -1.77 -3.72
N HIS A 23 -1.62 -1.01 -4.40
CA HIS A 23 -2.36 0.08 -3.77
C HIS A 23 -3.36 -0.44 -2.74
N LEU A 24 -4.02 -1.57 -2.98
CA LEU A 24 -4.93 -2.15 -2.01
C LEU A 24 -4.22 -2.56 -0.71
N ILE A 25 -3.00 -3.10 -0.79
CA ILE A 25 -2.21 -3.47 0.39
C ILE A 25 -1.55 -2.25 1.01
N PHE A 26 -0.68 -1.54 0.29
CA PHE A 26 0.08 -0.45 0.89
C PHE A 26 -0.81 0.76 1.20
N ALA A 27 -1.49 1.33 0.20
CA ALA A 27 -2.33 2.50 0.42
C ALA A 27 -3.65 2.17 1.15
N GLY A 28 -4.21 0.99 0.91
CA GLY A 28 -5.46 0.55 1.54
C GLY A 28 -5.32 0.10 2.99
N THR A 29 -4.23 -0.58 3.37
CA THR A 29 -4.05 -1.06 4.76
C THR A 29 -2.95 -0.33 5.53
N THR A 30 -1.81 -0.02 4.90
CA THR A 30 -0.68 0.59 5.62
C THR A 30 -0.86 2.11 5.77
N VAL A 31 -1.17 2.82 4.68
CA VAL A 31 -1.32 4.29 4.72
C VAL A 31 -2.47 4.72 5.62
N ILE A 32 -3.62 4.03 5.60
CA ILE A 32 -4.72 4.36 6.51
C ILE A 32 -4.32 4.26 7.98
N MET A 33 -3.46 3.30 8.34
CA MET A 33 -2.91 3.18 9.69
C MET A 33 -1.96 4.34 10.02
N TYR A 34 -1.18 4.84 9.05
CA TYR A 34 -0.37 6.05 9.24
C TYR A 34 -1.24 7.29 9.45
N LEU A 35 -2.35 7.44 8.71
CA LEU A 35 -3.29 8.55 8.90
C LEU A 35 -3.95 8.49 10.29
N ALA A 36 -4.41 7.30 10.71
CA ALA A 36 -4.96 7.11 12.05
C ALA A 36 -3.92 7.38 13.15
N THR A 37 -2.68 6.91 12.95
CA THR A 37 -1.56 7.17 13.87
C THR A 37 -1.25 8.65 13.93
N ALA A 38 -1.29 9.38 12.82
CA ALA A 38 -1.09 10.82 12.81
C ALA A 38 -2.14 11.54 13.67
N TYR A 39 -3.42 11.18 13.58
CA TYR A 39 -4.45 11.75 14.45
C TYR A 39 -4.23 11.42 15.94
N HIS A 40 -3.76 10.22 16.25
CA HIS A 40 -3.46 9.82 17.63
C HIS A 40 -2.20 10.50 18.18
N MET A 41 -1.16 10.67 17.35
CA MET A 41 0.11 11.27 17.73
C MET A 41 0.06 12.80 17.73
N TRP A 42 -0.83 13.43 16.97
CA TRP A 42 -0.86 14.90 16.83
C TRP A 42 -0.94 15.63 18.17
N PRO A 43 -1.83 15.25 19.12
CA PRO A 43 -1.89 15.91 20.42
C PRO A 43 -0.64 15.66 21.27
N LYS A 44 -0.06 14.46 21.18
CA LYS A 44 1.15 14.07 21.91
C LYS A 44 2.38 14.84 21.44
N LEU A 45 2.48 15.09 20.13
CA LEU A 45 3.60 15.82 19.53
C LEU A 45 3.46 17.34 19.69
N THR A 46 2.24 17.87 19.56
CA THR A 46 2.03 19.33 19.49
C THR A 46 1.55 19.97 20.79
N GLY A 47 1.11 19.17 21.76
CA GLY A 47 0.48 19.70 22.97
C GLY A 47 -0.96 20.21 22.76
N ARG A 48 -1.53 20.05 21.56
CA ARG A 48 -2.81 20.67 21.15
C ARG A 48 -3.89 19.64 20.88
N ARG A 49 -5.15 19.99 21.17
CA ARG A 49 -6.28 19.08 20.99
C ARG A 49 -6.50 18.75 19.51
N LEU A 50 -6.93 17.53 19.24
CA LEU A 50 -7.48 17.20 17.94
C LEU A 50 -8.76 18.02 17.72
N ALA A 51 -8.89 18.69 16.59
CA ALA A 51 -10.00 19.60 16.31
C ALA A 51 -11.34 18.87 16.21
N SER A 52 -11.39 17.76 15.47
CA SER A 52 -12.60 16.96 15.37
C SER A 52 -12.30 15.48 15.19
N ARG A 53 -12.79 14.66 16.14
CA ARG A 53 -12.80 13.20 16.03
C ARG A 53 -13.76 12.73 14.93
N GLY A 54 -14.90 13.40 14.76
CA GLY A 54 -15.86 13.08 13.70
C GLY A 54 -15.28 13.26 12.31
N MET A 55 -14.55 14.35 12.07
CA MET A 55 -13.84 14.58 10.81
C MET A 55 -12.74 13.54 10.56
N ALA A 56 -12.00 13.15 11.60
CA ALA A 56 -10.99 12.09 11.48
C ALA A 56 -11.62 10.75 11.07
N VAL A 57 -12.72 10.36 11.70
CA VAL A 57 -13.46 9.13 11.35
C VAL A 57 -14.00 9.20 9.92
N LEU A 58 -14.62 10.33 9.54
CA LEU A 58 -15.11 10.53 8.17
C LEU A 58 -13.98 10.45 7.14
N GLN A 59 -12.83 11.06 7.43
CA GLN A 59 -11.65 11.01 6.57
C GLN A 59 -11.17 9.57 6.38
N LEU A 60 -11.04 8.78 7.44
CA LEU A 60 -10.59 7.38 7.37
C LEU A 60 -11.57 6.49 6.59
N TRP A 61 -12.88 6.70 6.74
CA TRP A 61 -13.89 5.97 5.96
C TRP A 61 -13.89 6.37 4.49
N THR A 62 -13.79 7.66 4.18
CA THR A 62 -13.69 8.13 2.79
C THR A 62 -12.40 7.64 2.13
N TRP A 63 -11.29 7.53 2.88
CA TRP A 63 -10.06 6.90 2.38
C TRP A 63 -10.30 5.43 2.03
N THR A 64 -10.89 4.66 2.95
CA THR A 64 -11.21 3.24 2.74
C THR A 64 -12.08 3.04 1.50
N ILE A 65 -13.18 3.80 1.38
CA ILE A 65 -14.11 3.70 0.25
C ILE A 65 -13.42 4.13 -1.04
N GLY A 66 -12.70 5.25 -1.03
CA GLY A 66 -11.96 5.73 -2.18
C GLY A 66 -10.92 4.73 -2.68
N MET A 67 -10.21 4.04 -1.77
CA MET A 67 -9.26 2.99 -2.11
C MET A 67 -9.93 1.79 -2.77
N LEU A 68 -11.09 1.35 -2.27
CA LEU A 68 -11.84 0.25 -2.89
C LEU A 68 -12.33 0.64 -4.29
N VAL A 69 -12.93 1.82 -4.43
CA VAL A 69 -13.46 2.31 -5.72
C VAL A 69 -12.33 2.57 -6.73
N LEU A 70 -11.16 3.03 -6.29
CA LEU A 70 -9.99 3.22 -7.15
C LEU A 70 -9.38 1.88 -7.62
N THR A 71 -9.18 0.95 -6.69
CA THR A 71 -8.35 -0.24 -6.95
C THR A 71 -9.12 -1.42 -7.54
N MET A 72 -10.42 -1.55 -7.26
CA MET A 72 -11.21 -2.64 -7.85
C MET A 72 -11.27 -2.57 -9.39
N PRO A 73 -11.51 -1.39 -10.01
CA PRO A 73 -11.43 -1.25 -11.47
C PRO A 73 -10.04 -1.58 -12.03
N TRP A 74 -8.95 -1.23 -11.34
CA TRP A 74 -7.59 -1.58 -11.79
C TRP A 74 -7.34 -3.09 -11.89
N HIS A 75 -7.97 -3.89 -11.03
CA HIS A 75 -7.88 -5.34 -11.18
C HIS A 75 -8.61 -5.81 -12.44
N VAL A 76 -9.80 -5.26 -12.73
CA VAL A 76 -10.54 -5.60 -13.95
C VAL A 76 -9.79 -5.15 -15.20
N LEU A 77 -9.34 -3.89 -15.24
CA LEU A 77 -8.50 -3.34 -16.31
C LEU A 77 -7.24 -4.17 -16.55
N GLY A 78 -6.62 -4.64 -15.47
CA GLY A 78 -5.46 -5.53 -15.55
C GLY A 78 -5.76 -6.90 -16.18
N LEU A 79 -6.97 -7.44 -15.97
CA LEU A 79 -7.44 -8.67 -16.62
C LEU A 79 -7.84 -8.43 -18.08
N LEU A 80 -8.31 -7.21 -18.40
CA LEU A 80 -8.59 -6.76 -19.76
C LEU A 80 -7.32 -6.35 -20.54
N GLY A 81 -6.14 -6.56 -19.96
CA GLY A 81 -4.87 -6.34 -20.63
C GLY A 81 -4.38 -4.89 -20.64
N GLN A 82 -5.00 -3.97 -19.89
CA GLN A 82 -4.53 -2.60 -19.84
C GLN A 82 -3.12 -2.56 -19.22
N PRO A 83 -2.10 -2.07 -19.95
CA PRO A 83 -0.74 -2.02 -19.42
C PRO A 83 -0.63 -0.91 -18.37
N ARG A 84 0.25 -1.11 -17.38
CA ARG A 84 0.62 -0.07 -16.42
C ARG A 84 1.75 0.81 -16.98
N ARG A 85 1.92 2.01 -16.43
CA ARG A 85 3.03 2.95 -16.73
C ARG A 85 3.02 3.48 -18.17
N ILE A 86 1.82 3.72 -18.71
CA ILE A 86 1.61 4.41 -19.97
C ILE A 86 0.74 5.65 -19.73
N SER A 87 0.99 6.72 -20.48
CA SER A 87 0.25 7.99 -20.36
C SER A 87 -0.95 8.08 -21.30
N SER A 88 -0.92 7.31 -22.40
CA SER A 88 -1.99 7.24 -23.38
C SER A 88 -2.06 5.85 -23.99
N THR A 89 -3.25 5.45 -24.39
CA THR A 89 -3.58 4.17 -25.03
C THR A 89 -4.03 4.43 -26.47
N PRO A 90 -3.17 4.90 -27.40
CA PRO A 90 -3.55 5.09 -28.80
C PRO A 90 -3.61 3.74 -29.54
N TYR A 91 -4.32 2.78 -28.96
CA TYR A 91 -4.49 1.42 -29.45
C TYR A 91 -5.82 1.26 -30.20
N ASP A 92 -6.10 0.05 -30.64
CA ASP A 92 -7.33 -0.38 -31.30
C ASP A 92 -8.59 0.16 -30.58
N SER A 93 -9.44 0.91 -31.30
CA SER A 93 -10.61 1.63 -30.74
C SER A 93 -11.50 0.74 -29.86
N PRO A 94 -11.86 -0.50 -30.27
CA PRO A 94 -12.76 -1.35 -29.49
C PRO A 94 -12.17 -1.80 -28.14
N LEU A 95 -10.84 -1.95 -28.05
CA LEU A 95 -10.19 -2.36 -26.80
C LEU A 95 -10.17 -1.21 -25.78
N VAL A 96 -9.91 0.00 -26.25
CA VAL A 96 -9.92 1.21 -25.42
C VAL A 96 -11.34 1.50 -24.91
N GLU A 97 -12.34 1.38 -25.77
CA GLU A 97 -13.76 1.56 -25.40
C GLU A 97 -14.21 0.59 -24.29
N GLN A 98 -13.63 -0.62 -24.21
CA GLN A 98 -13.91 -1.56 -23.14
C GLN A 98 -13.38 -1.10 -21.77
N TRP A 99 -12.32 -0.29 -21.75
CA TRP A 99 -11.69 0.19 -20.52
C TRP A 99 -12.42 1.39 -19.92
N ASP A 100 -13.09 2.21 -20.74
CA ASP A 100 -13.70 3.48 -20.35
C ASP A 100 -14.57 3.42 -19.08
N PRO A 101 -15.48 2.45 -18.88
CA PRO A 101 -16.31 2.41 -17.68
C PRO A 101 -15.48 2.20 -16.40
N HIS A 102 -14.41 1.42 -16.50
CA HIS A 102 -13.51 1.14 -15.39
C HIS A 102 -12.56 2.31 -15.10
N GLU A 103 -12.13 3.02 -16.14
CA GLU A 103 -11.38 4.26 -16.00
C GLU A 103 -12.22 5.38 -15.38
N LEU A 104 -13.50 5.47 -15.74
CA LEU A 104 -14.40 6.41 -15.09
C LEU A 104 -14.55 6.07 -13.59
N ALA A 105 -14.74 4.79 -13.27
CA ALA A 105 -14.86 4.33 -11.89
C ALA A 105 -13.57 4.61 -11.07
N MET A 106 -12.38 4.38 -11.64
CA MET A 106 -11.13 4.66 -10.95
C MET A 106 -10.96 6.17 -10.70
N ILE A 107 -11.37 7.03 -11.64
CA ILE A 107 -11.34 8.49 -11.48
C ILE A 107 -12.23 8.92 -10.31
N VAL A 108 -13.44 8.37 -10.20
CA VAL A 108 -14.35 8.63 -9.06
C VAL A 108 -13.67 8.25 -7.74
N GLY A 109 -13.00 7.09 -7.69
CA GLY A 109 -12.21 6.68 -6.53
C GLY A 109 -11.09 7.68 -6.20
N GLY A 110 -10.38 8.17 -7.22
CA GLY A 110 -9.34 9.19 -7.08
C GLY A 110 -9.86 10.51 -6.51
N VAL A 111 -11.04 10.97 -6.95
CA VAL A 111 -11.68 12.18 -6.41
C VAL A 111 -12.07 12.01 -4.95
N ILE A 112 -12.62 10.84 -4.57
CA ILE A 112 -12.93 10.53 -3.16
C ILE A 112 -11.66 10.56 -2.30
N LEU A 113 -10.55 10.02 -2.81
CA LEU A 113 -9.26 10.04 -2.10
C LEU A 113 -8.69 11.45 -1.98
N LEU A 114 -8.81 12.29 -3.02
CA LEU A 114 -8.42 13.69 -2.95
C LEU A 114 -9.22 14.43 -1.87
N PHE A 115 -10.54 14.24 -1.84
CA PHE A 115 -11.39 14.79 -0.79
C PHE A 115 -10.96 14.32 0.60
N SER A 116 -10.67 13.02 0.76
CA SER A 116 -10.15 12.46 2.02
C SER A 116 -8.81 13.09 2.42
N ALA A 117 -7.87 13.25 1.49
CA ALA A 117 -6.57 13.89 1.76
C ALA A 117 -6.74 15.37 2.19
N LEU A 118 -7.66 16.10 1.57
CA LEU A 118 -7.98 17.47 1.96
C LEU A 118 -8.60 17.53 3.37
N LEU A 119 -9.51 16.61 3.70
CA LEU A 119 -10.05 16.49 5.06
C LEU A 119 -8.95 16.19 6.08
N PHE A 120 -7.97 15.35 5.72
CA PHE A 120 -6.84 15.03 6.57
C PHE A 120 -6.03 16.28 6.91
N VAL A 121 -5.58 17.00 5.88
CA VAL A 121 -4.81 18.23 6.04
C VAL A 121 -5.60 19.28 6.81
N LEU A 122 -6.87 19.50 6.45
CA LEU A 122 -7.74 20.46 7.12
C LEU A 122 -7.88 20.14 8.62
N ASN A 123 -8.16 18.89 8.97
CA ASN A 123 -8.34 18.52 10.38
C ASN A 123 -7.03 18.70 11.17
N LEU A 124 -5.87 18.39 10.59
CA LEU A 124 -4.58 18.61 11.26
C LEU A 124 -4.24 20.09 11.40
N VAL A 125 -4.52 20.93 10.40
CA VAL A 125 -4.34 22.38 10.48
C VAL A 125 -5.24 22.98 11.57
N LEU A 126 -6.52 22.60 11.59
CA LEU A 126 -7.45 23.01 12.64
C LEU A 126 -7.01 22.53 14.03
N SER A 127 -6.48 21.30 14.10
CA SER A 127 -5.91 20.75 15.35
C SER A 127 -4.67 21.51 15.79
N HIS A 128 -3.87 21.97 14.84
CA HIS A 128 -2.70 22.77 15.13
C HIS A 128 -3.11 24.14 15.66
N VAL A 129 -4.14 24.81 15.17
CA VAL A 129 -4.57 26.11 15.74
C VAL A 129 -5.49 25.98 16.96
N SER A 130 -5.76 24.76 17.43
CA SER A 130 -6.67 24.49 18.54
C SER A 130 -6.07 24.85 19.90
N LYS A 131 -6.92 24.84 20.93
CA LYS A 131 -6.50 25.05 22.32
C LYS A 131 -5.50 23.95 22.75
N LYS A 132 -4.58 24.31 23.65
CA LYS A 132 -3.72 23.34 24.33
C LYS A 132 -4.59 22.27 24.99
N ALA A 133 -4.09 21.03 24.99
CA ALA A 133 -4.75 19.94 25.68
C ALA A 133 -4.56 20.11 27.20
N ASP A 134 -5.67 20.01 27.95
CA ASP A 134 -5.64 20.12 29.42
C ASP A 134 -4.84 18.97 30.05
N SER A 135 -4.84 17.80 29.42
CA SER A 135 -3.99 16.66 29.74
C SER A 135 -3.72 15.84 28.47
N ILE A 136 -2.55 15.22 28.42
CA ILE A 136 -2.16 14.26 27.38
C ILE A 136 -1.90 12.95 28.11
N SER A 137 -2.60 11.89 27.73
CA SER A 137 -2.32 10.57 28.29
C SER A 137 -1.00 10.05 27.72
N ASP A 138 -0.02 9.85 28.60
CA ASP A 138 1.29 9.29 28.25
C ASP A 138 1.25 7.78 28.03
N ASN A 139 0.20 7.07 28.47
CA ASN A 139 0.23 5.60 28.60
C ASN A 139 -0.99 4.87 27.98
N ASP A 140 -1.35 5.25 26.75
CA ASP A 140 -2.47 4.67 25.99
C ASP A 140 -2.04 3.63 24.94
N TRP A 141 -0.93 2.93 25.15
CA TRP A 141 -0.51 1.88 24.21
C TRP A 141 -1.39 0.64 24.38
N ALA A 142 -1.85 0.08 23.26
CA ALA A 142 -2.61 -1.16 23.28
C ALA A 142 -1.69 -2.31 23.74
N VAL A 143 -1.97 -2.86 24.92
CA VAL A 143 -1.29 -4.05 25.43
C VAL A 143 -2.09 -5.28 24.99
N ALA A 144 -1.38 -6.37 24.65
CA ALA A 144 -2.02 -7.64 24.35
C ALA A 144 -2.90 -8.09 25.53
N VAL A 145 -4.15 -8.46 25.27
CA VAL A 145 -5.07 -8.98 26.29
C VAL A 145 -4.50 -10.24 26.95
N TYR A 146 -3.80 -11.05 26.16
CA TYR A 146 -3.11 -12.26 26.61
C TYR A 146 -1.64 -12.19 26.20
N PRO A 147 -0.76 -11.60 27.04
CA PRO A 147 0.66 -11.57 26.74
C PRO A 147 1.27 -12.98 26.85
N PRO A 148 2.25 -13.34 26.01
CA PRO A 148 2.94 -14.61 26.15
C PRO A 148 3.73 -14.64 27.47
N MET A 149 3.41 -15.61 28.33
CA MET A 149 4.05 -15.75 29.65
C MET A 149 5.49 -16.28 29.57
N SER A 150 5.81 -17.03 28.52
CA SER A 150 7.17 -17.48 28.23
C SER A 150 7.30 -17.78 26.74
N VAL A 151 8.50 -17.64 26.21
CA VAL A 151 8.85 -18.01 24.83
C VAL A 151 10.01 -19.00 24.88
N PRO A 152 10.02 -20.05 24.02
CA PRO A 152 11.17 -20.94 23.91
C PRO A 152 12.46 -20.16 23.66
N LYS A 153 13.58 -20.57 24.27
CA LYS A 153 14.89 -19.89 24.11
C LYS A 153 15.25 -19.59 22.64
N PRO A 154 15.02 -20.50 21.66
CA PRO A 154 15.32 -20.20 20.25
C PRO A 154 14.46 -19.10 19.63
N MET A 155 13.25 -18.86 20.17
CA MET A 155 12.36 -17.77 19.76
C MET A 155 12.64 -16.47 20.50
N ASN A 156 13.38 -16.52 21.61
CA ASN A 156 13.70 -15.38 22.47
C ASN A 156 15.04 -14.73 22.10
N GLY A 157 15.27 -14.49 20.81
CA GLY A 157 16.49 -13.84 20.31
C GLY A 157 16.58 -13.87 18.80
N TYR A 158 17.42 -13.01 18.22
CA TYR A 158 17.56 -12.88 16.77
C TYR A 158 18.64 -13.79 16.17
N ALA A 159 19.55 -14.36 16.97
CA ALA A 159 20.72 -15.08 16.46
C ALA A 159 20.36 -16.28 15.56
N LEU A 160 19.44 -17.14 16.01
CA LEU A 160 18.99 -18.29 15.22
C LEU A 160 18.31 -17.83 13.91
N TRP A 161 17.37 -16.89 14.00
CA TRP A 161 16.60 -16.41 12.84
C TRP A 161 17.48 -15.69 11.82
N ASN A 162 18.42 -14.87 12.28
CA ASN A 162 19.40 -14.22 11.41
C ASN A 162 20.29 -15.26 10.71
N GLY A 163 20.70 -16.32 11.41
CA GLY A 163 21.43 -17.43 10.82
C GLY A 163 20.62 -18.15 9.72
N ILE A 164 19.35 -18.45 9.99
CA ILE A 164 18.44 -19.07 9.02
C ILE A 164 18.25 -18.18 7.79
N VAL A 165 17.99 -16.88 7.99
CA VAL A 165 17.83 -15.90 6.89
C VAL A 165 19.10 -15.81 6.07
N ALA A 166 20.28 -15.74 6.70
CA ALA A 166 21.56 -15.68 6.01
C ALA A 166 21.79 -16.90 5.12
N VAL A 167 21.58 -18.11 5.65
CA VAL A 167 21.70 -19.35 4.87
C VAL A 167 20.70 -19.37 3.72
N TRP A 168 19.45 -19.00 3.97
CA TRP A 168 18.40 -18.98 2.95
C TRP A 168 18.69 -17.99 1.83
N MET A 169 19.22 -16.80 2.16
CA MET A 169 19.62 -15.82 1.15
C MET A 169 20.74 -16.35 0.24
N VAL A 170 21.74 -17.04 0.81
CA VAL A 170 22.82 -17.65 0.02
C VAL A 170 22.27 -18.73 -0.92
N VAL A 171 21.37 -19.59 -0.43
CA VAL A 171 20.78 -20.67 -1.25
C VAL A 171 19.88 -20.10 -2.35
N ALA A 172 19.02 -19.14 -2.03
CA ALA A 172 18.03 -18.61 -2.97
C ALA A 172 18.65 -17.71 -4.05
N TYR A 173 19.67 -16.90 -3.70
CA TYR A 173 20.24 -15.89 -4.59
C TYR A 173 21.66 -16.20 -5.06
N GLY A 174 22.42 -17.05 -4.37
CA GLY A 174 23.81 -17.34 -4.70
C GLY A 174 23.98 -17.89 -6.11
N ILE A 175 23.16 -18.87 -6.50
CA ILE A 175 23.21 -19.44 -7.85
C ILE A 175 22.85 -18.40 -8.93
N PRO A 176 21.70 -17.68 -8.87
CA PRO A 176 21.39 -16.63 -9.85
C PRO A 176 22.45 -15.54 -9.96
N ILE A 177 23.01 -15.08 -8.84
CA ILE A 177 24.04 -14.03 -8.84
C ILE A 177 25.32 -14.54 -9.53
N VAL A 178 25.80 -15.72 -9.16
CA VAL A 178 26.99 -16.31 -9.79
C VAL A 178 26.77 -16.54 -11.28
N GLN A 179 25.57 -16.99 -11.66
CA GLN A 179 25.20 -17.18 -13.06
C GLN A 179 25.25 -15.86 -13.84
N LEU A 180 24.75 -14.75 -13.29
CA LEU A 180 24.83 -13.42 -13.90
C LEU A 180 26.25 -12.89 -14.05
N LEU A 181 27.19 -13.34 -13.20
CA LEU A 181 28.59 -12.93 -13.25
C LEU A 181 29.42 -13.73 -14.27
N ILE A 182 29.01 -14.97 -14.56
CA ILE A 182 29.74 -15.90 -15.44
C ILE A 182 29.17 -15.89 -16.87
N LEU A 183 27.85 -15.77 -17.01
CA LEU A 183 27.20 -15.77 -18.32
C LEU A 183 27.10 -14.35 -18.85
N ASP A 184 27.48 -14.14 -20.12
CA ASP A 184 27.15 -12.93 -20.84
C ASP A 184 25.62 -12.78 -20.91
N ALA A 185 25.10 -11.71 -20.31
CA ALA A 185 23.67 -11.42 -20.36
C ALA A 185 23.31 -10.98 -21.79
N PRO A 186 22.37 -11.63 -22.48
CA PRO A 186 21.85 -11.08 -23.72
C PRO A 186 21.27 -9.69 -23.43
N GLY A 187 21.56 -8.72 -24.31
CA GLY A 187 21.02 -7.36 -24.18
C GLY A 187 19.50 -7.38 -24.06
N SER A 188 18.93 -6.38 -23.38
CA SER A 188 17.47 -6.26 -23.30
C SER A 188 16.89 -5.97 -24.68
N LEU A 189 15.98 -6.81 -25.15
CA LEU A 189 15.17 -6.48 -26.33
C LEU A 189 14.27 -5.29 -25.99
N PRO A 190 14.20 -4.25 -26.83
CA PRO A 190 13.23 -3.19 -26.66
C PRO A 190 11.81 -3.79 -26.77
N TRP A 191 10.88 -3.29 -25.96
CA TRP A 191 9.49 -3.73 -25.99
C TRP A 191 8.89 -3.45 -27.38
N GLY A 192 8.42 -4.48 -28.08
CA GLY A 192 7.76 -4.38 -29.39
C GLY A 192 8.58 -4.85 -30.61
N TYR A 193 9.71 -5.54 -30.41
CA TYR A 193 10.46 -6.26 -31.45
C TYR A 193 10.47 -7.77 -31.22
#